data_AF-A0A7C5YSX3-F1
#
_entry.id   AF-A0A7C5YSX3-F1
#
_cell.length_a   1.000
_cell.length_b   1.000
_cell.length_c   1.000
_cell.angle_alpha   90.00
_cell.angle_beta   90.00
_cell.angle_gamma   90.00
#
_symmetry.space_group_name_H-M   'P 1'
#
loop_
_entity.id
_entity.type
_entity.pdbx_description
1 polymer ?
#
loop_
_entity_poly.entity_id
_entity_poly.type
_entity_poly.pdbx_seq_one_letter_code
_entity_poly.pdbx_strand_id
1 'polypeptide(L)'
;MAKRYTAESSEKWGWEELVDCITAPASYIFISLGLALTILLRPIGYVYLAIGIIASLVMYFVIDPKLRAVSDEYERRQSEFLEQVEKVSKWEEMK
;
A
#
# COMPACT_ATOMS: atom_id res chain seq x y z
N MET A 1 -6.08 -3.41 -17.75
CA MET A 1 -5.28 -2.30 -18.32
C MET A 1 -4.75 -1.52 -17.13
N ALA A 2 -3.47 -1.71 -16.78
CA ALA A 2 -2.91 -1.14 -15.55
C ALA A 2 -2.80 0.39 -15.69
N LYS A 3 -3.54 1.12 -14.84
CA LYS A 3 -3.56 2.57 -14.78
C LYS A 3 -2.16 3.03 -14.37
N ARG A 4 -1.42 3.71 -15.26
CA ARG A 4 -0.10 4.27 -14.94
C ARG A 4 -0.31 5.53 -14.11
N TYR A 5 0.00 5.47 -12.82
CA TYR A 5 0.04 6.66 -11.97
C TYR A 5 1.38 7.38 -12.17
N THR A 6 1.32 8.70 -12.25
CA THR A 6 2.49 9.57 -12.22
C THR A 6 2.61 10.09 -10.80
N ALA A 7 3.82 10.08 -10.22
CA ALA A 7 4.31 10.92 -9.11
C ALA A 7 3.30 11.94 -8.51
N GLU A 8 3.01 12.99 -9.29
CA GLU A 8 2.18 14.14 -8.93
C GLU A 8 0.68 13.80 -8.78
N SER A 9 0.22 12.75 -9.48
CA SER A 9 -1.12 12.18 -9.32
C SER A 9 -1.22 11.20 -8.16
N SER A 10 -0.09 10.70 -7.65
CA SER A 10 -0.03 9.80 -6.48
C SER A 10 -0.28 10.56 -5.18
N GLU A 11 0.04 11.85 -5.14
CA GLU A 11 -0.13 12.72 -3.97
C GLU A 11 -1.58 13.20 -3.77
N LYS A 12 -2.41 13.13 -4.82
CA LYS A 12 -3.82 13.50 -4.74
C LYS A 12 -4.65 12.39 -4.12
N TRP A 13 -5.47 12.79 -3.15
CA TRP A 13 -6.38 11.88 -2.46
C TRP A 13 -7.47 11.40 -3.43
N GLY A 14 -7.44 10.10 -3.73
CA GLY A 14 -8.31 9.44 -4.69
C GLY A 14 -9.47 8.71 -4.03
N TRP A 15 -10.46 8.33 -4.86
CA TRP A 15 -11.52 7.41 -4.44
C TRP A 15 -10.95 6.08 -3.93
N GLU A 16 -9.82 5.64 -4.49
CA GLU A 16 -9.12 4.43 -4.09
C GLU A 16 -8.66 4.45 -2.62
N GLU A 17 -8.17 5.59 -2.12
CA GLU A 17 -7.69 5.74 -0.73
C GLU A 17 -8.83 5.91 0.26
N LEU A 18 -9.97 6.45 -0.18
CA LEU A 18 -11.17 6.56 0.64
C LEU A 18 -11.80 5.18 0.86
N VAL A 19 -11.85 4.36 -0.19
CA VAL A 19 -12.22 2.94 -0.09
C VAL A 19 -11.24 2.21 0.82
N ASP A 20 -9.94 2.45 0.69
CA ASP A 20 -8.93 1.84 1.55
C ASP A 20 -9.09 2.22 3.03
N CYS A 21 -9.29 3.51 3.32
CA CYS A 21 -9.47 4.04 4.67
C CYS A 21 -10.65 3.38 5.40
N ILE A 22 -11.72 3.02 4.68
CA ILE A 22 -12.90 2.32 5.22
C ILE A 22 -12.67 0.81 5.25
N THR A 23 -12.07 0.25 4.20
CA THR A 23 -11.90 -1.20 4.02
C THR A 23 -10.84 -1.77 4.96
N ALA A 24 -9.80 -1.00 5.29
CA ALA A 24 -8.75 -1.42 6.21
C ALA A 24 -9.28 -1.78 7.62
N PRO A 25 -9.96 -0.87 8.37
CA PRO A 25 -10.51 -1.23 9.67
C PRO A 25 -11.63 -2.28 9.56
N ALA A 26 -12.44 -2.25 8.49
CA ALA A 26 -13.47 -3.26 8.26
C ALA A 26 -12.87 -4.66 8.09
N SER A 27 -11.80 -4.80 7.30
CA SER A 27 -11.10 -6.07 7.10
C SER A 27 -10.54 -6.61 8.42
N TYR A 28 -9.96 -5.75 9.26
CA TYR A 28 -9.45 -6.14 10.57
C TYR A 28 -10.54 -6.67 11.48
N ILE A 29 -11.71 -6.02 11.49
CA ILE A 29 -12.88 -6.45 12.27
C ILE A 29 -13.40 -7.79 11.76
N PHE A 30 -13.57 -7.94 10.44
CA PHE A 30 -14.10 -9.18 9.85
C PHE A 30 -13.16 -10.38 10.00
N ILE A 31 -11.85 -10.19 9.85
CA ILE A 31 -10.86 -11.25 10.07
C ILE A 31 -10.82 -11.62 11.55
N SER A 32 -10.78 -10.62 12.46
CA SER A 32 -10.73 -10.88 13.90
C SER A 32 -11.98 -11.61 14.40
N LEU A 33 -13.17 -11.16 14.00
CA LEU A 33 -14.45 -11.81 14.32
C LEU A 33 -14.57 -13.18 13.65
N GLY A 34 -14.22 -13.28 12.37
CA GLY A 34 -14.26 -14.53 11.62
C GLY A 34 -13.35 -15.59 12.23
N LEU A 35 -12.13 -15.21 12.63
CA LEU A 35 -11.18 -16.08 13.29
C LEU A 35 -11.71 -16.55 14.65
N ALA A 36 -12.21 -15.64 15.48
CA ALA A 36 -12.78 -15.97 16.79
C ALA A 36 -13.97 -16.95 16.67
N LEU A 37 -14.87 -16.71 15.72
CA LEU A 37 -16.04 -17.57 15.47
C LEU A 37 -15.65 -18.93 14.87
N THR A 38 -14.57 -18.97 14.08
CA THR A 38 -14.04 -20.22 13.51
C THR A 38 -13.39 -21.09 14.58
N ILE A 39 -12.65 -20.48 15.51
CA ILE A 39 -12.13 -21.17 16.70
C ILE A 39 -13.28 -21.77 17.53
N LEU A 40 -14.42 -21.10 17.58
CA LEU A 40 -15.64 -21.59 18.24
C LEU A 40 -16.41 -22.65 17.42
N LEU A 41 -15.84 -23.13 16.30
CA LEU A 41 -16.46 -24.07 15.33
C LEU A 41 -17.83 -23.61 14.82
N ARG A 42 -18.12 -22.30 14.85
CA ARG A 42 -19.37 -21.77 14.32
C ARG A 42 -19.26 -21.64 12.79
N PRO A 43 -20.21 -22.20 12.01
CA PRO A 43 -20.14 -22.17 10.55
C PRO A 43 -20.17 -20.74 9.98
N ILE A 44 -20.78 -19.80 10.70
CA ILE A 44 -20.79 -18.37 10.34
C ILE A 44 -19.37 -17.75 10.36
N GLY A 45 -18.45 -18.30 11.16
CA GLY A 45 -17.08 -17.81 11.28
C GLY A 45 -16.30 -17.91 9.97
N TYR A 46 -16.46 -19.02 9.25
CA TYR A 46 -15.83 -19.23 7.94
C TYR A 46 -16.31 -18.21 6.91
N VAL A 47 -17.58 -17.80 6.97
CA VAL A 47 -18.14 -16.78 6.07
C VAL A 47 -17.49 -15.42 6.32
N TYR A 48 -17.39 -15.00 7.59
CA TYR A 48 -16.72 -13.74 7.95
C TYR A 48 -15.23 -13.75 7.61
N LEU A 49 -14.55 -14.89 7.79
CA LEU A 49 -13.16 -15.07 7.40
C LEU A 49 -12.97 -14.94 5.89
N ALA A 50 -13.84 -15.58 5.10
CA ALA A 50 -13.79 -15.48 3.63
C ALA A 50 -14.01 -14.03 3.16
N ILE A 51 -14.99 -13.33 3.74
CA ILE A 51 -15.25 -11.91 3.43
C ILE A 51 -14.03 -11.04 3.79
N GLY A 52 -13.44 -11.26 4.97
CA GLY A 52 -12.25 -10.55 5.41
C GLY A 52 -11.06 -10.75 4.47
N ILE A 53 -10.80 -11.99 4.05
CA ILE A 53 -9.74 -12.31 3.08
C ILE A 53 -9.98 -11.63 1.74
N ILE A 54 -11.21 -11.68 1.21
CA ILE A 54 -11.56 -11.02 -0.06
C ILE A 54 -11.35 -9.50 0.06
N ALA A 55 -11.78 -8.89 1.16
CA ALA A 55 -11.59 -7.47 1.40
C ALA A 55 -10.09 -7.09 1.40
N SER A 56 -9.24 -7.88 2.08
CA SER A 56 -7.79 -7.65 2.07
C SER A 56 -7.16 -7.83 0.69
N LEU A 57 -7.64 -8.79 -0.12
CA LEU A 57 -7.15 -8.96 -1.49
C LEU A 57 -7.54 -7.79 -2.39
N VAL A 58 -8.79 -7.32 -2.30
CA VAL A 58 -9.24 -6.13 -3.04
C VAL A 58 -8.38 -4.92 -2.66
N MET A 59 -8.12 -4.73 -1.37
CA MET A 59 -7.24 -3.68 -0.87
C MET A 59 -5.83 -3.77 -1.48
N TYR A 60 -5.24 -4.97 -1.51
CA TYR A 60 -3.93 -5.19 -2.13
C TYR A 60 -3.91 -4.79 -3.61
N PHE A 61 -4.92 -5.20 -4.39
CA PHE A 61 -4.99 -4.86 -5.81
C PHE A 61 -5.23 -3.37 -6.08
N VAL A 62 -5.93 -2.68 -5.18
CA VAL A 62 -6.23 -1.25 -5.33
C VAL A 62 -5.00 -0.39 -4.98
N ILE A 63 -4.21 -0.78 -3.96
CA ILE A 63 -3.06 -0.01 -3.49
C ILE A 63 -1.78 -0.30 -4.29
N ASP A 64 -1.50 -1.56 -4.66
CA ASP A 64 -0.26 -1.96 -5.36
C ASP A 64 0.12 -1.06 -6.58
N PRO A 65 -0.81 -0.65 -7.48
CA PRO A 65 -0.44 0.21 -8.60
C PRO A 65 0.03 1.61 -8.17
N LYS A 66 -0.46 2.12 -7.04
CA LYS A 66 -0.10 3.44 -6.52
C LYS A 66 1.25 3.38 -5.79
N LEU A 67 1.48 2.33 -4.99
CA LEU A 67 2.75 2.10 -4.29
C LEU A 67 3.92 1.92 -5.26
N ARG A 68 3.74 1.18 -6.36
CA ARG A 68 4.80 1.01 -7.37
C ARG A 68 5.20 2.33 -8.03
N ALA A 69 4.22 3.17 -8.38
CA ALA A 69 4.49 4.46 -9.00
C ALA A 69 5.25 5.41 -8.08
N VAL A 70 4.94 5.38 -6.78
CA VAL A 70 5.65 6.14 -5.76
C VAL A 70 7.06 5.57 -5.55
N SER A 71 7.20 4.25 -5.47
CA SER A 71 8.49 3.58 -5.25
C SER A 71 9.51 3.89 -6.35
N ASP A 72 9.12 3.85 -7.63
CA ASP A 72 10.01 4.17 -8.76
C ASP A 72 10.55 5.61 -8.66
N GLU A 73 9.73 6.56 -8.22
CA GLU A 73 10.16 7.95 -8.06
C GLU A 73 11.06 8.14 -6.83
N TYR A 74 10.76 7.46 -5.72
CA TYR A 74 11.63 7.45 -4.54
C TYR A 74 13.00 6.86 -4.87
N GLU A 75 13.07 5.75 -5.60
CA GLU A 75 14.35 5.17 -6.05
C GLU A 75 15.14 6.15 -6.92
N ARG A 76 14.47 6.86 -7.83
CA ARG A 76 15.13 7.89 -8.64
C ARG A 76 15.71 9.00 -7.78
N ARG A 77 14.94 9.56 -6.84
CA ARG A 77 15.44 10.59 -5.93
C ARG A 77 16.56 10.08 -5.03
N GLN A 78 16.45 8.86 -4.53
CA GLN A 78 17.49 8.23 -3.70
C GLN A 78 18.81 8.09 -4.46
N SER A 79 18.76 7.73 -5.75
CA SER A 79 19.95 7.68 -6.60
C SER A 79 20.59 9.06 -6.81
N GLU A 80 19.77 10.09 -7.07
CA GLU A 80 20.23 11.48 -7.22
C GLU A 80 20.86 12.02 -5.91
N PHE A 81 20.27 11.70 -4.76
CA PHE A 81 20.83 12.04 -3.45
C PHE A 81 22.17 11.34 -3.17
N LEU A 82 22.30 10.06 -3.52
CA LEU A 82 23.56 9.33 -3.37
C LEU A 82 24.68 9.96 -4.20
N GLU A 83 24.37 10.40 -5.43
CA GLU A 83 25.33 11.06 -6.31
C GLU A 83 25.78 12.43 -5.75
N GLN A 84 24.86 13.21 -5.18
CA GLN A 84 25.19 14.47 -4.49
C GLN A 84 26.08 14.24 -3.27
N VAL A 85 25.74 13.25 -2.44
CA VAL A 85 26.55 12.88 -1.27
C VAL A 85 27.95 12.43 -1.69
N GLU A 86 28.08 11.70 -2.80
CA GLU A 86 29.38 11.29 -3.33
C GLU A 86 30.24 12.49 -3.77
N LYS A 87 29.64 13.47 -4.47
CA LYS A 87 30.32 14.72 -4.90
C LYS A 87 30.79 15.57 -3.70
N VAL A 88 29.93 15.72 -2.69
CA VAL A 88 30.28 16.39 -1.43
C VAL A 88 31.39 15.63 -0.70
N SER A 89 31.29 14.30 -0.61
CA SER A 89 32.29 13.46 0.07
C SER A 89 33.65 13.46 -0.62
N LYS A 90 33.69 13.60 -1.94
CA LYS A 90 34.93 13.72 -2.73
C LYS A 90 35.48 15.16 -2.76
N TRP A 91 34.81 16.11 -2.10
CA TRP A 91 35.16 17.54 -2.11
C TRP A 91 35.18 18.14 -3.53
N GLU A 92 34.51 17.52 -4.51
CA GLU A 92 34.45 18.01 -5.89
C GLU A 92 33.66 19.32 -6.02
N GLU A 93 32.72 19.57 -5.11
CA GLU A 93 31.93 20.82 -5.05
C GLU A 93 32.69 22.00 -4.41
N MET A 94 33.88 21.77 -3.84
CA MET A 94 34.64 22.79 -3.08
C MET A 94 35.83 23.39 -3.85
N LYS A 95 35.79 23.31 -5.17
CA LYS A 95 36.80 23.87 -6.10
C LYS A 95 36.16 24.85 -7.07
#